data_AF-A0A430LGU9-F1
#
_entry.id   AF-A0A430LGU9-F1
#
_cell.length_a   1.000
_cell.length_b   1.000
_cell.length_c   1.000
_cell.angle_alpha   90.00
_cell.angle_beta   90.00
_cell.angle_gamma   90.00
#
_symmetry.space_group_name_H-M   'P 1'
#
loop_
_entity.id
_entity.type
_entity.pdbx_description
1 polymer ?
#
loop_
_entity_poly.entity_id
_entity_poly.type
_entity_poly.pdbx_seq_one_letter_code
_entity_poly.pdbx_strand_id
1 'polypeptide(L)'
;MLLEIGDWRKFGGRLRLNEDDRLELHVPREFTPERPAVKYTHEAFGMSIHSHPLGKRMPKVTEKPSIQHGAQEFKEFAVTKGDPVNGSDLFKGDKPQMSLRIVSFSDATLVSLVWPHSAMDPVGFQAMLKNWSLVMAGRESEVLPVLGAKDDMVYDIVEPPGWTEETEQEESHLAQKRISDFKLVLFGLRFLWDLLWQGACQSKSIFLPKEAVAKLMRQTLEEITITTPLDDEGPFISEGDVLAAWTTRLIASSDPRQLLMTTLTTVNLRYRIKSLMQTTGVYTQNLATAAYTFLSPAMARGPTWSNSPCKPSTSRG
;
A
#
# COMPACT_ATOMS: atom_id res chain seq x y z
N MET A 1 25.17 -4.54 6.77
CA MET A 1 23.85 -4.59 6.06
C MET A 1 22.82 -3.76 6.85
N LEU A 2 21.79 -3.13 6.23
CA LEU A 2 20.80 -2.31 6.97
C LEU A 2 20.18 -3.06 8.15
N LEU A 3 19.81 -4.33 7.94
CA LEU A 3 19.16 -5.17 8.94
C LEU A 3 20.05 -5.50 10.15
N GLU A 4 21.34 -5.13 10.14
CA GLU A 4 22.24 -5.29 11.30
C GLU A 4 22.36 -4.01 12.12
N ILE A 5 21.81 -2.89 11.65
CA ILE A 5 21.93 -1.58 12.28
C ILE A 5 20.76 -1.36 13.25
N GLY A 6 21.05 -1.35 14.54
CA GLY A 6 20.07 -1.05 15.59
C GLY A 6 18.82 -1.92 15.50
N ASP A 7 17.65 -1.29 15.53
CA ASP A 7 16.35 -1.97 15.53
C ASP A 7 15.83 -2.35 14.13
N TRP A 8 16.53 -2.00 13.05
CA TRP A 8 16.23 -2.51 11.70
C TRP A 8 16.29 -4.05 11.63
N ARG A 9 17.03 -4.66 12.55
CA ARG A 9 17.07 -6.12 12.73
C ARG A 9 15.71 -6.79 12.93
N LYS A 10 14.69 -6.04 13.39
CA LYS A 10 13.32 -6.54 13.53
C LYS A 10 12.82 -7.17 12.22
N PHE A 11 13.15 -6.58 11.08
CA PHE A 11 12.73 -7.11 9.77
C PHE A 11 13.44 -8.40 9.37
N GLY A 12 14.59 -8.71 9.98
CA GLY A 12 15.23 -10.00 9.86
C GLY A 12 14.64 -11.09 10.77
N GLY A 13 13.56 -10.80 11.50
CA GLY A 13 12.93 -11.77 12.40
C GLY A 13 12.19 -12.91 11.71
N ARG A 14 11.76 -13.85 12.54
CA ARG A 14 11.08 -15.10 12.20
C ARG A 14 9.67 -15.07 12.76
N LEU A 15 8.68 -15.19 11.89
CA LEU A 15 7.29 -15.25 12.31
C LEU A 15 6.98 -16.65 12.86
N ARG A 16 6.39 -16.73 14.05
CA ARG A 16 6.01 -17.99 14.70
C ARG A 16 4.67 -17.84 15.39
N LEU A 17 3.91 -18.92 15.47
CA LEU A 17 2.76 -18.99 16.38
C LEU A 17 3.23 -19.53 17.72
N ASN A 18 2.80 -18.93 18.81
CA ASN A 18 3.01 -19.45 20.15
C ASN A 18 1.95 -20.49 20.52
N GLU A 19 2.00 -20.99 21.76
CA GLU A 19 1.07 -22.02 22.26
C GLU A 19 -0.40 -21.56 22.28
N ASP A 20 -0.64 -20.25 22.30
CA ASP A 20 -1.97 -19.63 22.26
C ASP A 20 -2.43 -19.24 20.84
N ASP A 21 -1.77 -19.75 19.80
CA ASP A 21 -1.99 -19.36 18.39
C ASP A 21 -1.79 -17.86 18.11
N ARG A 22 -1.03 -17.15 18.96
CA ARG A 22 -0.69 -15.74 18.74
C ARG A 22 0.61 -15.62 17.96
N LEU A 23 0.64 -14.64 17.05
CA LEU A 23 1.81 -14.39 16.20
C LEU A 23 2.91 -13.65 16.96
N GLU A 24 4.09 -14.23 16.99
CA GLU A 24 5.30 -13.67 17.56
C GLU A 24 6.38 -13.45 16.49
N LEU A 25 7.23 -12.44 16.73
CA LEU A 25 8.38 -12.14 15.89
C LEU A 25 9.68 -12.41 16.66
N HIS A 26 10.35 -13.52 16.31
CA HIS A 26 11.59 -13.93 16.96
C HIS A 26 12.79 -13.41 16.15
N VAL A 27 13.53 -12.47 16.71
CA VAL A 27 14.71 -11.90 16.04
C VAL A 27 15.98 -12.64 16.47
N PRO A 28 16.72 -13.28 15.55
CA PRO A 28 18.02 -13.88 15.87
C PRO A 28 18.97 -12.86 16.53
N ARG A 29 19.75 -13.30 17.52
CA ARG A 29 20.78 -12.45 18.17
C ARG A 29 21.88 -12.03 17.20
N GLU A 30 22.18 -12.89 16.24
CA GLU A 30 23.11 -12.67 15.15
C GLU A 30 22.53 -13.32 13.89
N PHE A 31 22.80 -12.72 12.74
CA PHE A 31 22.45 -13.31 11.44
C PHE A 31 23.66 -14.07 10.91
N THR A 32 23.48 -15.35 10.62
CA THR A 32 24.53 -16.22 10.07
C THR A 32 24.14 -16.66 8.66
N PRO A 33 25.06 -17.27 7.88
CA PRO A 33 24.69 -17.87 6.59
C PRO A 33 23.53 -18.89 6.70
N GLU A 34 23.44 -19.63 7.80
CA GLU A 34 22.38 -20.60 8.09
C GLU A 34 21.10 -19.91 8.57
N ARG A 35 21.22 -18.74 9.22
CA ARG A 35 20.10 -17.93 9.73
C ARG A 35 20.19 -16.49 9.22
N PRO A 36 20.03 -16.27 7.90
CA PRO A 36 20.25 -14.94 7.33
C PRO A 36 19.12 -13.98 7.72
N ALA A 37 19.38 -12.67 7.69
CA ALA A 37 18.36 -11.66 7.93
C ALA A 37 17.29 -11.64 6.84
N VAL A 38 17.69 -11.92 5.59
CA VAL A 38 16.81 -11.94 4.43
C VAL A 38 17.11 -13.18 3.60
N LYS A 39 16.10 -13.77 2.96
CA LYS A 39 16.34 -14.82 1.98
C LYS A 39 16.88 -14.17 0.71
N TYR A 40 18.17 -14.33 0.46
CA TYR A 40 18.83 -13.78 -0.73
C TYR A 40 18.89 -14.80 -1.87
N THR A 41 18.55 -14.37 -3.09
CA THR A 41 18.75 -15.15 -4.31
C THR A 41 19.27 -14.26 -5.43
N HIS A 42 20.16 -14.81 -6.25
CA HIS A 42 20.71 -14.12 -7.42
C HIS A 42 20.69 -15.04 -8.62
N GLU A 43 20.22 -14.51 -9.75
CA GLU A 43 20.23 -15.17 -11.03
C GLU A 43 20.82 -14.23 -12.07
N ALA A 44 21.75 -14.73 -12.89
CA ALA A 44 22.41 -13.95 -13.93
C ALA A 44 22.15 -14.58 -15.30
N PHE A 45 21.62 -13.78 -16.21
CA PHE A 45 21.42 -14.12 -17.61
C PHE A 45 22.54 -13.50 -18.45
N GLY A 46 23.25 -14.32 -19.23
CA GLY A 46 24.27 -13.88 -20.18
C GLY A 46 23.71 -13.20 -21.44
N MET A 47 22.60 -12.47 -21.32
CA MET A 47 21.91 -11.81 -22.43
C MET A 47 21.35 -10.45 -21.99
N SER A 48 20.98 -9.63 -22.98
CA SER A 48 20.22 -8.40 -22.75
C SER A 48 18.82 -8.73 -22.25
N ILE A 49 18.28 -7.86 -21.38
CA ILE A 49 16.88 -7.94 -20.94
C ILE A 49 15.91 -7.91 -22.13
N HIS A 50 16.30 -7.26 -23.23
CA HIS A 50 15.51 -7.18 -24.46
C HIS A 50 15.51 -8.48 -25.28
N SER A 51 16.46 -9.38 -25.05
CA SER A 51 16.48 -10.72 -25.63
C SER A 51 15.69 -11.73 -24.79
N HIS A 52 15.52 -11.46 -23.49
CA HIS A 52 14.80 -12.35 -22.58
C HIS A 52 13.29 -12.39 -22.88
N PRO A 53 12.64 -13.59 -22.96
CA PRO A 53 11.22 -13.70 -23.32
C PRO A 53 10.25 -12.89 -22.45
N LEU A 54 10.52 -12.82 -21.14
CA LEU A 54 9.77 -11.99 -20.20
C LEU A 54 10.34 -10.58 -20.08
N GLY A 55 11.67 -10.42 -20.19
CA GLY A 55 12.35 -9.15 -19.95
C GLY A 55 12.01 -8.11 -21.02
N LYS A 56 11.86 -8.54 -22.28
CA LYS A 56 11.48 -7.66 -23.39
C LYS A 56 10.10 -7.02 -23.24
N ARG A 57 9.25 -7.55 -22.37
CA ARG A 57 7.89 -7.07 -22.07
C ARG A 57 7.85 -6.04 -20.95
N MET A 58 8.97 -5.76 -20.27
CA MET A 58 9.03 -4.78 -19.19
C MET A 58 8.44 -3.43 -19.62
N PRO A 59 7.71 -2.71 -18.74
CA PRO A 59 7.16 -1.40 -19.05
C PRO A 59 8.21 -0.42 -19.56
N LYS A 60 7.82 0.42 -20.53
CA LYS A 60 8.69 1.41 -21.19
C LYS A 60 8.06 2.79 -21.12
N VAL A 61 8.90 3.82 -21.13
CA VAL A 61 8.44 5.20 -21.29
C VAL A 61 7.80 5.36 -22.68
N THR A 62 6.65 6.02 -22.75
CA THR A 62 5.96 6.32 -24.01
C THR A 62 5.62 7.80 -24.09
N GLU A 63 5.57 8.38 -25.29
CA GLU A 63 5.23 9.81 -25.47
C GLU A 63 3.76 10.12 -25.11
N LYS A 64 2.89 9.13 -25.26
CA LYS A 64 1.45 9.24 -25.00
C LYS A 64 1.05 8.27 -23.89
N PRO A 65 -0.10 8.50 -23.22
CA PRO A 65 -0.68 7.51 -22.33
C PRO A 65 -0.76 6.13 -22.99
N SER A 66 -0.36 5.08 -22.27
CA SER A 66 -0.36 3.72 -22.81
C SER A 66 -0.75 2.68 -21.76
N ILE A 67 -1.40 1.61 -22.22
CA ILE A 67 -1.64 0.41 -21.42
C ILE A 67 -0.48 -0.54 -21.64
N GLN A 68 0.13 -0.99 -20.56
CA GLN A 68 1.32 -1.83 -20.55
C GLN A 68 1.09 -3.10 -19.72
N HIS A 69 2.04 -4.02 -19.80
CA HIS A 69 2.01 -5.27 -19.03
C HIS A 69 1.91 -4.99 -17.52
N GLY A 70 1.08 -5.76 -16.83
CA GLY A 70 0.87 -5.62 -15.39
C GLY A 70 2.00 -6.27 -14.58
N ALA A 71 2.20 -5.81 -13.35
CA ALA A 71 3.24 -6.34 -12.45
C ALA A 71 3.13 -7.86 -12.23
N GLN A 72 1.90 -8.41 -12.25
CA GLN A 72 1.67 -9.85 -12.06
C GLN A 72 2.30 -10.71 -13.16
N GLU A 73 2.46 -10.18 -14.38
CA GLU A 73 3.11 -10.91 -15.48
C GLU A 73 4.61 -11.13 -15.20
N PHE A 74 5.22 -10.33 -14.32
CA PHE A 74 6.65 -10.37 -14.00
C PHE A 74 6.98 -11.11 -12.69
N LYS A 75 6.00 -11.84 -12.14
CA LYS A 75 6.15 -12.58 -10.87
C LYS A 75 7.38 -13.51 -10.85
N GLU A 76 7.76 -14.09 -11.99
CA GLU A 76 8.93 -14.97 -12.12
C GLU A 76 10.26 -14.28 -11.79
N PHE A 77 10.35 -12.96 -12.02
CA PHE A 77 11.51 -12.15 -11.61
C PHE A 77 11.49 -11.78 -10.12
N ALA A 78 10.32 -11.87 -9.48
CA ALA A 78 10.16 -11.49 -8.08
C ALA A 78 10.32 -12.67 -7.12
N VAL A 79 9.83 -13.86 -7.49
CA VAL A 79 9.79 -15.04 -6.60
C VAL A 79 10.28 -16.32 -7.27
N THR A 80 10.94 -17.15 -6.47
CA THR A 80 11.39 -18.51 -6.78
C THR A 80 10.32 -19.53 -6.36
N LYS A 81 10.40 -20.77 -6.87
CA LYS A 81 9.50 -21.85 -6.47
C LYS A 81 9.52 -22.15 -4.96
N GLY A 82 10.61 -21.82 -4.27
CA GLY A 82 10.75 -22.02 -2.83
C GLY A 82 10.39 -20.80 -1.97
N ASP A 83 9.86 -19.73 -2.56
CA ASP A 83 9.37 -18.59 -1.78
C ASP A 83 7.99 -18.89 -1.16
N PRO A 84 7.71 -18.33 0.03
CA PRO A 84 6.39 -18.41 0.65
C PRO A 84 5.33 -17.97 -0.36
N VAL A 85 4.36 -18.83 -0.63
CA VAL A 85 3.25 -18.51 -1.54
C VAL A 85 2.12 -17.86 -0.75
N ASN A 86 1.96 -18.28 0.52
CA ASN A 86 0.92 -17.83 1.43
C ASN A 86 1.52 -17.38 2.78
N GLY A 87 0.82 -16.52 3.52
CA GLY A 87 1.28 -16.03 4.82
C GLY A 87 1.58 -17.15 5.83
N SER A 88 0.83 -18.26 5.79
CA SER A 88 1.06 -19.42 6.67
C SER A 88 2.38 -20.15 6.42
N ASP A 89 2.98 -20.00 5.23
CA ASP A 89 4.29 -20.59 4.93
C ASP A 89 5.43 -19.90 5.70
N LEU A 90 5.19 -18.64 6.13
CA LEU A 90 6.12 -17.85 6.94
C LEU A 90 6.13 -18.29 8.40
N PHE A 91 5.03 -18.85 8.90
CA PHE A 91 4.92 -19.31 10.30
C PHE A 91 5.61 -20.67 10.51
N LYS A 92 5.93 -21.36 9.41
CA LYS A 92 6.53 -22.70 9.42
C LYS A 92 8.04 -22.62 9.27
N GLY A 93 8.75 -23.04 10.31
CA GLY A 93 10.20 -23.17 10.33
C GLY A 93 10.92 -21.85 10.65
N ASP A 94 12.24 -21.85 10.48
CA ASP A 94 13.09 -20.71 10.84
C ASP A 94 13.41 -19.81 9.64
N LYS A 95 12.38 -19.36 8.93
CA LYS A 95 12.52 -18.60 7.68
C LYS A 95 12.51 -17.08 7.92
N PRO A 96 13.43 -16.31 7.32
CA PRO A 96 13.33 -14.85 7.34
C PRO A 96 11.99 -14.43 6.71
N GLN A 97 11.35 -13.42 7.30
CA GLN A 97 10.06 -12.94 6.80
C GLN A 97 10.17 -12.21 5.46
N MET A 98 11.37 -11.75 5.09
CA MET A 98 11.63 -11.04 3.83
C MET A 98 12.51 -11.85 2.87
N SER A 99 12.33 -11.62 1.57
CA SER A 99 13.25 -12.06 0.54
C SER A 99 13.74 -10.92 -0.36
N LEU A 100 14.98 -11.04 -0.79
CA LEU A 100 15.65 -10.18 -1.76
C LEU A 100 16.07 -11.06 -2.93
N ARG A 101 15.57 -10.76 -4.12
CA ARG A 101 15.98 -11.41 -5.35
C ARG A 101 16.59 -10.40 -6.30
N ILE A 102 17.77 -10.72 -6.78
CA ILE A 102 18.46 -9.98 -7.83
C ILE A 102 18.43 -10.81 -9.11
N VAL A 103 18.02 -10.19 -10.22
CA VAL A 103 18.12 -10.78 -11.56
C VAL A 103 18.95 -9.87 -12.43
N SER A 104 20.12 -10.34 -12.87
CA SER A 104 21.07 -9.57 -13.67
C SER A 104 21.01 -9.99 -15.14
N PHE A 105 20.93 -9.00 -16.02
CA PHE A 105 21.13 -9.11 -17.47
C PHE A 105 22.43 -8.37 -17.83
N SER A 106 22.88 -8.48 -19.07
CA SER A 106 24.07 -7.74 -19.53
C SER A 106 23.90 -6.21 -19.52
N ASP A 107 22.66 -5.73 -19.59
CA ASP A 107 22.29 -4.31 -19.73
C ASP A 107 21.27 -3.82 -18.69
N ALA A 108 20.84 -4.67 -17.76
CA ALA A 108 19.85 -4.33 -16.74
C ALA A 108 20.01 -5.17 -15.47
N THR A 109 19.57 -4.64 -14.33
CA THR A 109 19.43 -5.41 -13.09
C THR A 109 18.05 -5.17 -12.51
N LEU A 110 17.34 -6.24 -12.21
CA LEU A 110 16.06 -6.21 -11.51
C LEU A 110 16.31 -6.53 -10.03
N VAL A 111 15.78 -5.70 -9.15
CA VAL A 111 15.86 -5.86 -7.70
C VAL A 111 14.43 -6.04 -7.17
N SER A 112 14.14 -7.22 -6.66
CA SER A 112 12.83 -7.60 -6.16
C SER A 112 12.89 -7.82 -4.66
N LEU A 113 12.01 -7.16 -3.92
CA LEU A 113 11.84 -7.34 -2.48
C LEU A 113 10.44 -7.87 -2.20
N VAL A 114 10.36 -8.94 -1.41
CA VAL A 114 9.11 -9.49 -0.91
C VAL A 114 9.10 -9.38 0.61
N TRP A 115 7.99 -8.90 1.15
CA TRP A 115 7.82 -8.64 2.56
C TRP A 115 6.33 -8.76 2.93
N PRO A 116 5.98 -9.24 4.15
CA PRO A 116 4.59 -9.38 4.57
C PRO A 116 4.03 -8.06 5.09
N HIS A 117 2.78 -7.74 4.77
CA HIS A 117 2.13 -6.50 5.23
C HIS A 117 2.00 -6.39 6.77
N SER A 118 2.18 -7.50 7.50
CA SER A 118 2.31 -7.48 8.97
C SER A 118 3.58 -6.79 9.46
N ALA A 119 4.65 -6.74 8.65
CA ALA A 119 5.92 -6.15 9.04
C ALA A 119 5.92 -4.62 8.98
N MET A 120 5.29 -4.03 7.97
CA MET A 120 5.27 -2.59 7.74
C MET A 120 4.09 -2.18 6.83
N ASP A 121 3.89 -0.89 6.63
CA ASP A 121 3.04 -0.39 5.55
C ASP A 121 3.91 0.18 4.41
N PRO A 122 3.33 0.66 3.28
CA PRO A 122 4.12 1.23 2.19
C PRO A 122 5.01 2.42 2.59
N VAL A 123 4.64 3.16 3.63
CA VAL A 123 5.46 4.29 4.13
C VAL A 123 6.66 3.77 4.90
N GLY A 124 6.47 2.75 5.75
CA GLY A 124 7.56 2.01 6.38
C GLY A 124 8.49 1.38 5.35
N PHE A 125 7.95 0.81 4.28
CA PHE A 125 8.74 0.24 3.18
C PHE A 125 9.55 1.32 2.44
N GLN A 126 8.96 2.49 2.17
CA GLN A 126 9.71 3.63 1.60
C GLN A 126 10.86 4.06 2.52
N ALA A 127 10.63 4.14 3.84
CA ALA A 127 11.65 4.48 4.81
C ALA A 127 12.79 3.44 4.82
N MET A 128 12.45 2.15 4.75
CA MET A 128 13.43 1.07 4.64
C MET A 128 14.29 1.21 3.37
N LEU A 129 13.68 1.45 2.21
CA LEU A 129 14.42 1.64 0.95
C LEU A 129 15.38 2.84 1.01
N LYS A 130 14.94 3.96 1.59
CA LYS A 130 15.78 5.16 1.78
C LYS A 130 17.00 4.84 2.65
N ASN A 131 16.78 4.21 3.80
CA ASN A 131 17.87 3.84 4.72
C ASN A 131 18.77 2.75 4.13
N TRP A 132 18.23 1.80 3.38
CA TRP A 132 19.03 0.80 2.67
C TRP A 132 19.92 1.47 1.63
N SER A 133 19.40 2.46 0.89
CA SER A 133 20.20 3.24 -0.05
C SER A 133 21.33 4.02 0.62
N LEU A 134 21.15 4.52 1.86
CA LEU A 134 22.22 5.17 2.62
C LEU A 134 23.35 4.18 2.96
N VAL A 135 23.00 2.99 3.44
CA VAL A 135 23.98 1.92 3.72
C VAL A 135 24.73 1.53 2.44
N MET A 136 24.02 1.36 1.32
CA MET A 136 24.66 1.05 0.04
C MET A 136 25.60 2.16 -0.45
N ALA A 137 25.40 3.40 -0.01
CA ALA A 137 26.26 4.54 -0.31
C ALA A 137 27.39 4.76 0.71
N GLY A 138 27.57 3.88 1.71
CA GLY A 138 28.56 4.03 2.77
C GLY A 138 28.25 5.16 3.76
N ARG A 139 26.96 5.48 3.94
CA ARG A 139 26.45 6.55 4.81
C ARG A 139 25.67 5.98 6.00
N GLU A 140 26.20 4.93 6.62
CA GLU A 140 25.55 4.22 7.74
C GLU A 140 25.28 5.12 8.94
N SER A 141 26.10 6.15 9.17
CA SER A 141 25.91 7.13 10.25
C SER A 141 24.66 7.99 10.08
N GLU A 142 24.08 8.04 8.88
CA GLU A 142 22.87 8.80 8.57
C GLU A 142 21.60 7.95 8.60
N VAL A 143 21.74 6.65 8.91
CA VAL A 143 20.60 5.74 9.03
C VAL A 143 19.73 6.17 10.22
N LEU A 144 18.46 6.45 9.94
CA LEU A 144 17.49 6.81 10.96
C LEU A 144 17.14 5.60 11.84
N PRO A 145 16.99 5.78 13.15
CA PRO A 145 16.56 4.71 14.05
C PRO A 145 15.11 4.31 13.77
N VAL A 146 14.80 3.02 13.95
CA VAL A 146 13.42 2.52 13.91
C VAL A 146 12.73 2.87 15.22
N LEU A 147 11.54 3.47 15.12
CA LEU A 147 10.70 3.82 16.26
C LEU A 147 9.72 2.68 16.57
N GLY A 148 9.45 2.47 17.86
CA GLY A 148 8.48 1.49 18.34
C GLY A 148 8.84 0.05 17.98
N ALA A 149 10.13 -0.29 17.97
CA ALA A 149 10.56 -1.65 17.63
C ALA A 149 10.21 -2.67 18.73
N LYS A 150 10.38 -2.26 20.00
CA LYS A 150 10.18 -3.06 21.21
C LYS A 150 8.89 -2.70 21.93
N ASP A 151 8.65 -1.40 22.12
CA ASP A 151 7.48 -0.86 22.79
C ASP A 151 6.49 -0.28 21.76
N ASP A 152 5.20 -0.50 21.96
CA ASP A 152 4.17 0.03 21.06
C ASP A 152 3.92 1.51 21.35
N MET A 153 4.58 2.37 20.57
CA MET A 153 4.45 3.83 20.70
C MET A 153 3.05 4.37 20.37
N VAL A 154 2.20 3.60 19.69
CA VAL A 154 0.83 4.01 19.36
C VAL A 154 -0.13 3.58 20.46
N TYR A 155 0.13 2.45 21.11
CA TYR A 155 -0.66 1.97 22.24
C TYR A 155 -0.79 3.04 23.34
N ASP A 156 0.34 3.62 23.77
CA ASP A 156 0.35 4.69 24.79
C ASP A 156 -0.41 5.97 24.38
N ILE A 157 -0.64 6.16 23.06
CA ILE A 157 -1.38 7.31 22.52
C ILE A 157 -2.88 7.03 22.53
N VAL A 158 -3.28 5.78 22.24
CA VAL A 158 -4.69 5.36 22.15
C VAL A 158 -5.25 5.03 23.54
N GLU A 159 -4.43 4.43 24.41
CA GLU A 159 -4.79 4.04 25.77
C GLU A 159 -3.87 4.75 26.78
N PRO A 160 -4.05 6.07 27.00
CA PRO A 160 -3.24 6.81 27.95
C PRO A 160 -3.45 6.29 29.39
N PRO A 161 -2.50 6.51 30.31
CA PRO A 161 -2.63 6.10 31.71
C PRO A 161 -3.94 6.61 32.33
N GLY A 162 -4.81 5.70 32.76
CA GLY A 162 -6.15 6.01 33.29
C GLY A 162 -7.30 5.80 32.30
N TRP A 163 -7.02 5.32 31.08
CA TRP A 163 -8.03 4.87 30.14
C TRP A 163 -8.82 3.68 30.73
N THR A 164 -10.15 3.77 30.73
CA THR A 164 -11.04 2.64 31.02
C THR A 164 -11.84 2.29 29.78
N GLU A 165 -12.11 1.01 29.56
CA GLU A 165 -12.85 0.50 28.39
C GLU A 165 -14.26 1.12 28.26
N GLU A 166 -14.82 1.58 29.38
CA GLU A 166 -16.11 2.29 29.46
C GLU A 166 -16.06 3.77 29.04
N THR A 167 -14.88 4.40 28.99
CA THR A 167 -14.80 5.86 28.93
C THR A 167 -15.09 6.43 27.55
N GLU A 168 -14.55 5.88 26.45
CA GLU A 168 -14.59 6.55 25.15
C GLU A 168 -14.41 5.58 23.96
N GLN A 169 -15.20 4.50 23.86
CA GLN A 169 -15.39 3.90 22.53
C GLN A 169 -16.32 4.81 21.73
N GLU A 170 -15.74 5.73 20.95
CA GLU A 170 -16.51 6.33 19.85
C GLU A 170 -17.00 5.18 18.96
N GLU A 171 -18.33 5.04 18.85
CA GLU A 171 -18.91 4.09 17.91
C GLU A 171 -18.34 4.37 16.53
N SER A 172 -17.63 3.40 15.97
CA SER A 172 -17.16 3.53 14.60
C SER A 172 -18.37 3.78 13.70
N HIS A 173 -18.41 4.92 13.02
CA HIS A 173 -19.45 5.20 12.02
C HIS A 173 -19.51 4.13 10.91
N LEU A 174 -18.44 3.34 10.75
CA LEU A 174 -18.39 2.17 9.87
C LEU A 174 -19.00 0.91 10.49
N ALA A 175 -19.07 0.79 11.81
CA ALA A 175 -19.75 -0.34 12.48
C ALA A 175 -21.22 -0.41 12.08
N GLN A 176 -21.88 0.75 11.94
CA GLN A 176 -23.26 0.85 11.42
C GLN A 176 -23.38 0.43 9.94
N LYS A 177 -22.28 0.46 9.19
CA LYS A 177 -22.19 0.01 7.79
C LYS A 177 -21.59 -1.39 7.65
N ARG A 178 -21.32 -2.09 8.76
CA ARG A 178 -20.81 -3.46 8.75
C ARG A 178 -21.82 -4.36 8.05
N ILE A 179 -21.33 -5.12 7.08
CA ILE A 179 -22.14 -6.09 6.37
C ILE A 179 -22.54 -7.17 7.39
N SER A 180 -23.85 -7.31 7.65
CA SER A 180 -24.40 -8.41 8.47
C SER A 180 -23.91 -9.77 7.95
N ASP A 181 -23.74 -10.75 8.83
CA ASP A 181 -23.23 -12.09 8.48
C ASP A 181 -23.97 -12.74 7.30
N PHE A 182 -25.29 -12.55 7.19
CA PHE A 182 -26.06 -13.03 6.02
C PHE A 182 -25.71 -12.29 4.72
N LYS A 183 -25.55 -10.96 4.79
CA LYS A 183 -25.10 -10.16 3.64
C LYS A 183 -23.64 -10.47 3.27
N LEU A 184 -22.82 -10.92 4.22
CA LEU A 184 -21.45 -11.37 3.98
C LEU A 184 -21.44 -12.68 3.20
N VAL A 185 -22.32 -13.64 3.56
CA VAL A 185 -22.52 -14.87 2.79
C VAL A 185 -22.99 -14.54 1.38
N LEU A 186 -23.97 -13.64 1.22
CA LEU A 186 -24.45 -13.22 -0.10
C LEU A 186 -23.36 -12.49 -0.91
N PHE A 187 -22.54 -11.67 -0.26
CA PHE A 187 -21.37 -11.05 -0.88
C PHE A 187 -20.38 -12.11 -1.36
N GLY A 188 -20.07 -13.11 -0.53
CA GLY A 188 -19.20 -14.24 -0.90
C GLY A 188 -19.74 -15.03 -2.10
N LEU A 189 -21.03 -15.33 -2.13
CA LEU A 189 -21.68 -16.02 -3.25
C LEU A 189 -21.62 -15.20 -4.54
N ARG A 190 -21.85 -13.89 -4.47
CA ARG A 190 -21.73 -12.98 -5.63
C ARG A 190 -20.29 -12.84 -6.09
N PHE A 191 -19.34 -12.73 -5.17
CA PHE A 191 -17.92 -12.68 -5.48
C PHE A 191 -17.47 -13.97 -6.18
N LEU A 192 -17.90 -15.14 -5.70
CA LEU A 192 -17.61 -16.43 -6.34
C LEU A 192 -18.29 -16.54 -7.71
N TRP A 193 -19.54 -16.10 -7.83
CA TRP A 193 -20.25 -16.04 -9.12
C TRP A 193 -19.50 -15.18 -10.13
N ASP A 194 -19.07 -13.99 -9.70
CA ASP A 194 -18.30 -13.07 -10.53
C ASP A 194 -16.92 -13.65 -10.88
N LEU A 195 -16.25 -14.31 -9.95
CA LEU A 195 -14.97 -14.98 -10.19
C LEU A 195 -15.10 -16.13 -11.21
N LEU A 196 -16.19 -16.89 -11.14
CA LEU A 196 -16.45 -18.03 -12.04
C LEU A 196 -16.90 -17.56 -13.43
N TRP A 197 -17.59 -16.44 -13.55
CA TRP A 197 -18.24 -16.00 -14.80
C TRP A 197 -17.55 -14.83 -15.51
N GLN A 198 -16.88 -13.93 -14.78
CA GLN A 198 -16.21 -12.74 -15.35
C GLN A 198 -14.73 -13.00 -15.73
N GLY A 199 -14.24 -14.21 -15.49
CA GLY A 199 -12.87 -14.63 -15.81
C GLY A 199 -11.82 -14.05 -14.86
N ALA A 200 -10.56 -14.43 -15.07
CA ALA A 200 -9.46 -13.95 -14.26
C ALA A 200 -9.21 -12.44 -14.52
N CYS A 201 -9.22 -11.64 -13.44
CA CYS A 201 -8.87 -10.22 -13.51
C CYS A 201 -7.48 -10.05 -14.13
N GLN A 202 -7.40 -9.34 -15.27
CA GLN A 202 -6.12 -9.06 -15.90
C GLN A 202 -5.44 -7.86 -15.22
N SER A 203 -4.22 -8.07 -14.75
CA SER A 203 -3.39 -6.96 -14.28
C SER A 203 -2.77 -6.25 -15.47
N LYS A 204 -2.98 -4.94 -15.58
CA LYS A 204 -2.34 -4.06 -16.54
C LYS A 204 -1.80 -2.82 -15.83
N SER A 205 -0.78 -2.21 -16.40
CA SER A 205 -0.20 -0.95 -15.91
C SER A 205 -0.63 0.17 -16.86
N ILE A 206 -1.02 1.34 -16.34
CA ILE A 206 -1.27 2.52 -17.16
C ILE A 206 -0.07 3.46 -17.00
N PHE A 207 0.61 3.76 -18.11
CA PHE A 207 1.63 4.79 -18.14
C PHE A 207 1.00 6.12 -18.51
N LEU A 208 1.22 7.15 -17.68
CA LEU A 208 0.81 8.52 -17.93
C LEU A 208 2.06 9.40 -18.04
N PRO A 209 2.36 9.99 -19.21
CA PRO A 209 3.41 10.99 -19.33
C PRO A 209 3.17 12.19 -18.41
N LYS A 210 4.23 12.87 -18.00
CA LYS A 210 4.17 14.04 -17.11
C LYS A 210 3.22 15.13 -17.63
N GLU A 211 3.25 15.37 -18.94
CA GLU A 211 2.41 16.35 -19.62
C GLU A 211 0.92 15.99 -19.54
N ALA A 212 0.60 14.69 -19.58
CA ALA A 212 -0.78 14.22 -19.43
C ALA A 212 -1.28 14.43 -18.01
N VAL A 213 -0.46 14.13 -17.00
CA VAL A 213 -0.78 14.39 -15.58
C VAL A 213 -0.95 15.90 -15.34
N ALA A 214 -0.02 16.72 -15.84
CA ALA A 214 -0.11 18.18 -15.73
C ALA A 214 -1.33 18.78 -16.45
N LYS A 215 -1.82 18.13 -17.52
CA LYS A 215 -3.07 18.51 -18.18
C LYS A 215 -4.28 18.19 -17.30
N LEU A 216 -4.32 16.99 -16.71
CA LEU A 216 -5.38 16.60 -15.78
C LEU A 216 -5.46 17.56 -14.59
N MET A 217 -4.31 17.89 -13.98
CA MET A 217 -4.23 18.86 -12.89
C MET A 217 -4.83 20.22 -13.27
N ARG A 218 -4.45 20.77 -14.43
CA ARG A 218 -4.99 22.06 -14.91
C ARG A 218 -6.50 22.02 -15.11
N GLN A 219 -7.01 20.96 -15.75
CA GLN A 219 -8.45 20.81 -15.98
C GLN A 219 -9.24 20.74 -14.66
N THR A 220 -8.74 20.01 -13.67
CA THR A 220 -9.39 19.92 -12.36
C THR A 220 -9.38 21.26 -11.61
N LEU A 221 -8.26 22.01 -11.65
CA LEU A 221 -8.19 23.33 -11.03
C LEU A 221 -9.14 24.34 -11.69
N GLU A 222 -9.25 24.31 -13.02
CA GLU A 222 -10.22 25.13 -13.77
C GLU A 222 -11.67 24.81 -13.36
N GLU A 223 -12.04 23.53 -13.28
CA GLU A 223 -13.38 23.09 -12.87
C GLU A 223 -13.76 23.57 -11.46
N ILE A 224 -12.80 23.58 -10.54
CA ILE A 224 -13.03 23.92 -9.12
C ILE A 224 -13.15 25.41 -8.90
N THR A 225 -12.35 26.19 -9.61
CA THR A 225 -12.43 27.67 -9.57
C THR A 225 -13.81 28.17 -10.03
N ILE A 226 -14.49 27.42 -10.91
CA ILE A 226 -15.83 27.76 -11.41
C ILE A 226 -16.92 27.44 -10.37
N THR A 227 -16.69 26.48 -9.47
CA THR A 227 -17.76 25.85 -8.67
C THR A 227 -17.72 26.12 -7.17
N THR A 228 -16.61 26.69 -6.65
CA THR A 228 -16.43 26.98 -5.23
C THR A 228 -16.18 28.48 -5.00
N PRO A 229 -16.88 29.15 -4.05
CA PRO A 229 -16.53 30.51 -3.64
C PRO A 229 -15.11 30.54 -3.11
N LEU A 230 -14.28 31.45 -3.62
CA LEU A 230 -12.90 31.62 -3.20
C LEU A 230 -12.86 32.16 -1.76
N ASP A 231 -12.54 31.30 -0.79
CA ASP A 231 -11.92 31.75 0.46
C ASP A 231 -10.46 32.15 0.18
N ASP A 232 -9.86 32.99 1.03
CA ASP A 232 -8.55 33.66 0.81
C ASP A 232 -7.37 32.71 0.51
N GLU A 233 -7.45 31.42 0.85
CA GLU A 233 -6.37 30.43 0.65
C GLU A 233 -6.55 29.53 -0.60
N GLY A 234 -7.73 29.55 -1.24
CA GLY A 234 -8.05 28.64 -2.34
C GLY A 234 -8.06 27.15 -1.97
N PRO A 235 -8.67 26.27 -2.79
CA PRO A 235 -8.71 24.84 -2.50
C PRO A 235 -7.37 24.15 -2.79
N PHE A 236 -6.78 23.47 -1.79
CA PHE A 236 -5.60 22.61 -1.98
C PHE A 236 -5.99 21.24 -2.54
N ILE A 237 -5.32 20.82 -3.62
CA ILE A 237 -5.52 19.52 -4.28
C ILE A 237 -4.18 18.91 -4.67
N SER A 238 -4.00 17.64 -4.32
CA SER A 238 -2.80 16.89 -4.69
C SER A 238 -2.95 16.17 -6.04
N GLU A 239 -1.82 15.81 -6.65
CA GLU A 239 -1.82 14.92 -7.83
C GLU A 239 -2.51 13.58 -7.53
N GLY A 240 -2.39 13.07 -6.30
CA GLY A 240 -3.05 11.85 -5.86
C GLY A 240 -4.58 11.96 -5.90
N ASP A 241 -5.13 13.10 -5.47
CA ASP A 241 -6.58 13.35 -5.51
C ASP A 241 -7.10 13.37 -6.94
N VAL A 242 -6.39 14.05 -7.85
CA VAL A 242 -6.76 14.12 -9.28
C VAL A 242 -6.68 12.76 -9.93
N LEU A 243 -5.62 11.99 -9.69
CA LEU A 243 -5.49 10.63 -10.25
C LEU A 243 -6.53 9.66 -9.68
N ALA A 244 -6.86 9.76 -8.40
CA ALA A 244 -7.91 8.95 -7.77
C ALA A 244 -9.29 9.28 -8.36
N ALA A 245 -9.62 10.56 -8.50
CA ALA A 245 -10.88 11.01 -9.11
C ALA A 245 -10.97 10.59 -10.58
N TRP A 246 -9.90 10.80 -11.36
CA TRP A 246 -9.82 10.37 -12.75
C TRP A 246 -10.00 8.86 -12.92
N THR A 247 -9.31 8.05 -12.09
CA THR A 247 -9.42 6.58 -12.13
C THR A 247 -10.81 6.11 -11.74
N THR A 248 -11.40 6.72 -10.71
CA THR A 248 -12.77 6.44 -10.29
C THR A 248 -13.75 6.70 -11.41
N ARG A 249 -13.62 7.84 -12.09
CA ARG A 249 -14.45 8.19 -13.24
C ARG A 249 -14.26 7.22 -14.40
N LEU A 250 -13.02 6.85 -14.71
CA LEU A 250 -12.71 5.89 -15.76
C LEU A 250 -13.42 4.55 -15.50
N ILE A 251 -13.34 4.03 -14.28
CA ILE A 251 -14.03 2.79 -13.87
C ILE A 251 -15.55 2.97 -13.97
N ALA A 252 -16.10 4.04 -13.40
CA ALA A 252 -17.53 4.34 -13.41
C ALA A 252 -18.12 4.44 -14.83
N SER A 253 -17.37 5.06 -15.74
CA SER A 253 -17.76 5.24 -17.14
C SER A 253 -17.62 3.96 -17.96
N SER A 254 -16.77 3.03 -17.54
CA SER A 254 -16.58 1.74 -18.21
C SER A 254 -17.63 0.69 -17.83
N ASP A 255 -18.31 0.84 -16.69
CA ASP A 255 -19.32 -0.11 -16.21
C ASP A 255 -20.73 0.26 -16.71
N PRO A 256 -21.36 -0.54 -17.60
CA PRO A 256 -22.69 -0.25 -18.14
C PRO A 256 -23.80 -0.36 -17.08
N ARG A 257 -23.55 -1.02 -15.94
CA ARG A 257 -24.55 -1.24 -14.89
C ARG A 257 -24.83 0.00 -14.05
N GLN A 258 -23.98 1.02 -14.14
CA GLN A 258 -24.15 2.29 -13.44
C GLN A 258 -24.35 2.12 -11.92
N LEU A 259 -23.51 1.30 -11.29
CA LEU A 259 -23.63 0.97 -9.86
C LEU A 259 -23.11 2.10 -8.96
N LEU A 260 -23.56 2.08 -7.71
CA LEU A 260 -22.96 2.88 -6.63
C LEU A 260 -21.48 2.54 -6.49
N MET A 261 -20.65 3.55 -6.32
CA MET A 261 -19.21 3.37 -6.15
C MET A 261 -18.78 3.80 -4.77
N THR A 262 -17.86 3.05 -4.18
CA THR A 262 -17.16 3.45 -2.96
C THR A 262 -15.68 3.46 -3.28
N THR A 263 -15.04 4.61 -3.13
CA THR A 263 -13.59 4.70 -3.21
C THR A 263 -13.02 4.62 -1.80
N LEU A 264 -11.94 3.86 -1.66
CA LEU A 264 -11.19 3.72 -0.43
C LEU A 264 -9.83 4.37 -0.65
N THR A 265 -9.51 5.38 0.14
CA THR A 265 -8.21 6.04 0.15
C THR A 265 -7.52 5.76 1.48
N THR A 266 -6.29 5.28 1.44
CA THR A 266 -5.47 5.09 2.65
C THR A 266 -4.88 6.42 3.08
N VAL A 267 -5.12 6.79 4.35
CA VAL A 267 -4.62 8.00 4.98
C VAL A 267 -3.50 7.63 5.93
N ASN A 268 -2.32 8.22 5.74
CA ASN A 268 -1.17 8.02 6.63
C ASN A 268 -1.36 8.83 7.93
N LEU A 269 -1.50 8.12 9.05
CA LEU A 269 -1.76 8.72 10.36
C LEU A 269 -0.50 9.30 11.02
N ARG A 270 0.71 8.95 10.54
CA ARG A 270 1.96 9.50 11.09
C ARG A 270 2.01 11.02 11.04
N TYR A 271 1.41 11.62 10.01
CA TYR A 271 1.34 13.09 9.85
C TYR A 271 0.15 13.72 10.58
N ARG A 272 -0.58 12.94 11.38
CA ARG A 272 -1.73 13.39 12.18
C ARG A 272 -1.48 13.22 13.68
N ILE A 273 -0.40 12.55 14.07
CA ILE A 273 -0.03 12.27 15.45
C ILE A 273 1.20 13.13 15.80
N LYS A 274 1.01 14.15 16.66
CA LYS A 274 2.05 15.15 16.97
C LYS A 274 3.32 14.54 17.55
N SER A 275 3.20 13.56 18.46
CA SER A 275 4.34 12.89 19.09
C SER A 275 5.23 12.19 18.05
N LEU A 276 4.63 11.54 17.04
CA LEU A 276 5.37 10.90 15.96
C LEU A 276 6.05 11.91 15.03
N MET A 277 5.40 13.04 14.74
CA MET A 277 6.00 14.08 13.90
C MET A 277 7.20 14.78 14.55
N GLN A 278 7.25 14.82 15.88
CA GLN A 278 8.31 15.48 16.65
C GLN A 278 9.47 14.55 17.01
N THR A 279 9.30 13.24 16.86
CA THR A 279 10.32 12.25 17.22
C THR A 279 11.31 12.04 16.07
N THR A 280 12.61 12.04 16.37
CA THR A 280 13.64 11.69 15.38
C THR A 280 13.70 10.18 15.20
N GLY A 281 13.36 9.71 13.99
CA GLY A 281 13.39 8.30 13.63
C GLY A 281 12.31 7.97 12.60
N VAL A 282 12.12 6.68 12.33
CA VAL A 282 11.10 6.20 11.41
C VAL A 282 10.19 5.18 12.08
N TYR A 283 8.89 5.50 12.17
CA TYR A 283 7.87 4.53 12.58
C TYR A 283 7.46 3.69 11.38
N THR A 284 7.87 2.42 11.37
CA THR A 284 7.72 1.57 10.18
C THR A 284 6.46 0.71 10.19
N GLN A 285 5.86 0.47 11.36
CA GLN A 285 4.70 -0.41 11.48
C GLN A 285 3.45 0.19 10.83
N ASN A 286 2.43 -0.61 10.58
CA ASN A 286 1.18 -0.16 9.98
C ASN A 286 0.55 0.99 10.79
N LEU A 287 0.42 2.16 10.16
CA LEU A 287 -0.22 3.32 10.78
C LEU A 287 -0.97 4.15 9.73
N ALA A 288 -2.04 3.53 9.24
CA ALA A 288 -2.93 4.10 8.26
C ALA A 288 -4.38 3.81 8.62
N THR A 289 -5.27 4.71 8.20
CA THR A 289 -6.72 4.48 8.24
C THR A 289 -7.31 4.59 6.84
N ALA A 290 -8.53 4.12 6.65
CA ALA A 290 -9.25 4.23 5.38
C ALA A 290 -10.23 5.41 5.43
N ALA A 291 -10.11 6.32 4.46
CA ALA A 291 -11.14 7.29 4.14
C ALA A 291 -12.03 6.72 3.03
N TYR A 292 -13.35 6.74 3.25
CA TYR A 292 -14.34 6.21 2.31
C TYR A 292 -15.13 7.33 1.67
N THR A 293 -15.17 7.36 0.34
CA THR A 293 -16.03 8.27 -0.42
C THR A 293 -17.11 7.48 -1.13
N PHE A 294 -18.37 7.71 -0.75
CA PHE A 294 -19.54 7.09 -1.37
C PHE A 294 -20.03 7.96 -2.51
N LEU A 295 -20.05 7.43 -3.72
CA LEU A 295 -20.39 8.15 -4.94
C LEU A 295 -21.62 7.55 -5.60
N SER A 296 -22.59 8.42 -5.91
CA SER A 296 -23.69 8.05 -6.80
C SER A 296 -23.16 7.80 -8.21
N PRO A 297 -23.89 7.03 -9.04
CA PRO A 297 -23.49 6.80 -10.43
C PRO A 297 -23.33 8.10 -11.23
N ALA A 298 -24.15 9.11 -10.92
CA ALA A 298 -24.08 10.43 -11.55
C ALA A 298 -22.81 11.20 -11.12
N MET A 299 -22.49 11.18 -9.82
CA MET A 299 -21.28 11.84 -9.29
C MET A 299 -20.01 11.18 -9.84
N ALA A 300 -19.97 9.84 -9.88
CA ALA A 300 -18.80 9.12 -10.35
C ALA A 300 -18.51 9.33 -11.85
N ARG A 301 -19.52 9.62 -12.68
CA ARG A 301 -19.37 9.88 -14.12
C ARG A 301 -19.31 11.36 -14.49
N GLY A 302 -19.73 12.23 -13.58
CA GLY A 302 -19.79 13.67 -13.76
C GLY A 302 -18.42 14.31 -13.99
N PRO A 303 -18.36 15.65 -14.10
CA PRO A 303 -17.09 16.37 -14.05
C PRO A 303 -16.31 16.00 -12.78
N THR A 304 -14.99 16.20 -12.76
CA THR A 304 -14.13 15.73 -11.65
C THR A 304 -14.50 16.32 -10.30
N TRP A 305 -15.29 17.39 -10.31
CA TRP A 305 -15.98 17.96 -9.18
C TRP A 305 -17.49 18.06 -9.45
N SER A 306 -18.33 17.47 -8.60
CA SER A 306 -19.78 17.70 -8.63
C SER A 306 -20.30 18.01 -7.22
N ASN A 307 -20.84 19.21 -7.04
CA ASN A 307 -21.57 19.61 -5.83
C ASN A 307 -22.76 18.66 -5.62
N SER A 308 -22.70 17.80 -4.63
CA SER A 308 -23.90 17.33 -3.95
C SER A 308 -23.88 17.94 -2.55
N PRO A 309 -24.77 18.88 -2.23
CA PRO A 309 -24.95 19.29 -0.85
C PRO A 309 -25.47 18.07 -0.09
N CYS A 310 -24.70 17.57 0.88
CA CYS A 310 -25.27 16.79 1.97
C CYS A 310 -26.34 17.66 2.62
N LYS A 311 -27.60 17.52 2.21
CA LYS A 311 -28.71 18.04 2.99
C LYS A 311 -28.68 17.31 4.33
N PRO A 312 -28.67 18.02 5.47
CA PRO A 312 -28.86 17.38 6.76
C PRO A 312 -30.21 16.68 6.71
N SER A 313 -30.24 15.41 7.13
CA SER A 313 -31.49 14.68 7.36
C SER A 313 -32.25 15.39 8.47
N THR A 314 -33.19 16.25 8.10
CA THR A 314 -34.24 16.71 9.02
C THR A 314 -35.13 15.50 9.29
N SER A 315 -34.97 14.89 10.46
CA SER A 315 -36.02 14.05 11.05
C SER A 315 -37.23 14.94 11.36
N ARG A 316 -38.37 14.61 10.77
CA ARG A 316 -39.70 15.03 11.23
C ARG A 316 -40.58 13.80 11.29
N GLY A 317 -41.22 13.62 12.46
CA GLY A 317 -42.32 12.68 12.69
C GLY A 317 -41.86 11.34 13.21
#